data_AF-A0A916HS02-F1
#
_entry.id   AF-A0A916HS02-F1
#
_cell.length_a   1.000
_cell.length_b   1.000
_cell.length_c   1.000
_cell.angle_alpha   90.00
_cell.angle_beta   90.00
_cell.angle_gamma   90.00
#
_symmetry.space_group_name_H-M   'P 1'
#
loop_
_entity.id
_entity.type
_entity.pdbx_description
1 polymer ?
#
loop_
_entity_poly.entity_id
_entity_poly.type
_entity_poly.pdbx_seq_one_letter_code
_entity_poly.pdbx_strand_id
1 'polypeptide(L)'
;MIRLTPQAAREIRIAAARSDAEGMFLRITARQGGGKSIVYDMGFDERRLGDLLVVSEDVPIVINAWHRTLLEGTLLDFVTLASGESRFVYDNPSDASCTKLLSGFTGVVRKCCRTRAAAAGGEYLLRRREDLLSAAQIR
;
A
#
# COMPACT_ATOMS: atom_id res chain seq x y z
N MET A 1 -11.19 2.36 -11.54
CA MET A 1 -11.43 1.31 -10.53
C MET A 1 -10.21 1.18 -9.62
N ILE A 2 -10.41 0.94 -8.31
CA ILE A 2 -9.31 0.70 -7.34
C ILE A 2 -8.82 -0.73 -7.47
N ARG A 3 -7.51 -0.95 -7.28
CA ARG A 3 -6.88 -2.26 -7.24
C ARG A 3 -6.02 -2.42 -6.00
N LEU A 4 -5.96 -3.63 -5.45
CA LEU A 4 -5.05 -4.00 -4.36
C LEU A 4 -3.90 -4.84 -4.92
N THR A 5 -2.71 -4.71 -4.33
CA THR A 5 -1.67 -5.73 -4.50
C THR A 5 -1.97 -6.95 -3.62
N PRO A 6 -1.50 -8.16 -4.00
CA PRO A 6 -1.67 -9.35 -3.16
C PRO A 6 -1.07 -9.21 -1.76
N GLN A 7 -0.02 -8.39 -1.62
CA GLN A 7 0.61 -8.07 -0.34
C GLN A 7 -0.31 -7.22 0.52
N ALA A 8 -0.85 -6.12 -0.02
CA ALA A 8 -1.81 -5.30 0.69
C ALA A 8 -3.06 -6.10 1.12
N ALA A 9 -3.57 -6.96 0.24
CA ALA A 9 -4.74 -7.80 0.53
C ALA A 9 -4.49 -8.81 1.68
N ARG A 10 -3.28 -9.35 1.81
CA ARG A 10 -2.93 -10.21 2.96
C ARG A 10 -2.92 -9.41 4.26
N GLU A 11 -2.30 -8.24 4.24
CA GLU A 11 -2.16 -7.41 5.45
C GLU A 11 -3.49 -6.83 5.92
N ILE A 12 -4.39 -6.47 4.99
CA ILE A 12 -5.75 -6.06 5.32
C ILE A 12 -6.50 -7.20 6.02
N ARG A 13 -6.35 -8.45 5.57
CA ARG A 13 -6.95 -9.62 6.22
C ARG A 13 -6.39 -9.85 7.62
N ILE A 14 -5.08 -9.73 7.80
CA ILE A 14 -4.43 -9.84 9.10
C ILE A 14 -4.92 -8.72 10.04
N ALA A 15 -5.04 -7.49 9.54
CA ALA A 15 -5.57 -6.36 10.29
C ALA A 15 -7.04 -6.57 10.69
N ALA A 16 -7.88 -7.08 9.77
CA ALA A 16 -9.27 -7.40 10.05
C ALA A 16 -9.40 -8.43 11.19
N ALA A 17 -8.63 -9.51 11.12
CA ALA A 17 -8.60 -10.54 12.17
C ALA A 17 -8.13 -10.01 13.52
N ARG A 18 -7.14 -9.09 13.54
CA ARG A 18 -6.65 -8.47 14.78
C ARG A 18 -7.65 -7.50 15.41
N SER A 19 -8.50 -6.88 14.61
CA SER A 19 -9.48 -5.89 15.06
C SER A 19 -10.88 -6.46 15.26
N ASP A 20 -11.04 -7.80 15.22
CA ASP A 20 -12.33 -8.50 15.27
C ASP A 20 -13.31 -7.99 14.19
N ALA A 21 -12.76 -7.46 13.10
CA ALA A 21 -13.49 -6.87 11.97
C ALA A 21 -13.65 -7.90 10.83
N GLU A 22 -13.69 -9.19 11.17
CA GLU A 22 -13.85 -10.26 10.20
C GLU A 22 -15.20 -10.15 9.49
N GLY A 23 -15.18 -10.09 8.15
CA GLY A 23 -16.39 -9.89 7.35
C GLY A 23 -16.83 -8.42 7.19
N MET A 24 -16.10 -7.46 7.76
CA MET A 24 -16.34 -6.03 7.49
C MET A 24 -15.79 -5.60 6.12
N PHE A 25 -16.24 -4.43 5.65
CA PHE A 25 -15.80 -3.86 4.39
C PHE A 25 -14.67 -2.86 4.64
N LEU A 26 -13.68 -2.83 3.74
CA LEU A 26 -12.65 -1.80 3.79
C LEU A 26 -13.22 -0.50 3.19
N ARG A 27 -13.48 0.50 4.02
CA ARG A 27 -13.86 1.84 3.57
C ARG A 27 -12.63 2.65 3.22
N ILE A 28 -12.60 3.21 2.01
CA ILE A 28 -11.56 4.14 1.57
C ILE A 28 -12.19 5.51 1.36
N THR A 29 -11.60 6.53 1.98
CA THR A 29 -11.97 7.93 1.79
C THR A 29 -10.78 8.72 1.26
N ALA A 30 -11.07 9.67 0.38
CA ALA A 30 -10.08 10.54 -0.21
C ALA A 30 -10.53 11.98 -0.06
N ARG A 31 -9.71 12.81 0.57
CA ARG A 31 -9.95 14.25 0.73
C ARG A 31 -8.92 15.02 -0.06
N GLN A 32 -9.36 15.97 -0.87
CA GLN A 32 -8.44 16.89 -1.52
C GLN A 32 -7.84 17.83 -0.46
N GLY A 33 -6.53 17.74 -0.28
CA GLY A 33 -5.75 18.66 0.53
C GLY A 33 -5.33 19.90 -0.27
N GLY A 34 -4.28 20.59 0.20
CA GLY A 34 -3.76 21.79 -0.45
C GLY A 34 -3.31 21.56 -1.90
N GLY A 35 -3.90 22.32 -2.83
CA GLY A 35 -3.56 22.29 -4.25
C GLY A 35 -4.10 21.04 -4.98
N LYS A 36 -3.21 20.08 -5.25
CA LYS A 36 -3.50 18.80 -5.94
C LYS A 36 -3.09 17.58 -5.11
N SER A 37 -2.88 17.78 -3.81
CA SER A 37 -2.56 16.69 -2.91
C SER A 37 -3.83 16.01 -2.43
N ILE A 38 -3.82 14.69 -2.32
CA ILE A 38 -4.95 13.92 -1.82
C ILE A 38 -4.53 13.24 -0.51
N VAL A 39 -5.34 13.41 0.52
CA VAL A 39 -5.20 12.72 1.79
C VAL A 39 -6.11 11.49 1.74
N TYR A 40 -5.50 10.32 1.84
CA TYR A 40 -6.20 9.04 1.89
C TYR A 40 -6.38 8.62 3.33
N ASP A 41 -7.55 8.06 3.61
CA ASP A 41 -7.84 7.43 4.89
C ASP A 41 -8.62 6.13 4.63
N MET A 42 -8.30 5.11 5.42
CA MET A 42 -8.84 3.77 5.27
C MET A 42 -9.21 3.19 6.63
N GLY A 43 -10.31 2.46 6.68
CA GLY A 43 -10.77 1.80 7.89
C GLY A 43 -11.74 0.68 7.59
N PHE A 44 -11.98 -0.18 8.57
CA PHE A 44 -13.04 -1.17 8.49
C PHE A 44 -14.36 -0.51 8.89
N ASP A 45 -15.37 -0.66 8.04
CA ASP A 45 -16.70 -0.13 8.29
C ASP A 45 -17.75 -1.04 7.61
N GLU A 46 -19.00 -0.82 7.95
CA GLU A 46 -20.12 -1.47 7.31
C GLU A 46 -20.48 -0.78 5.98
N ARG A 47 -21.05 -1.58 5.07
CA ARG A 47 -21.56 -1.08 3.79
C ARG A 47 -22.85 -0.29 4.01
N ARG A 48 -22.90 0.94 3.50
CA ARG A 48 -24.11 1.78 3.52
C ARG A 48 -24.81 1.79 2.17
N LEU A 49 -26.10 2.16 2.18
CA LEU A 49 -26.90 2.32 0.98
C LEU A 49 -26.33 3.47 0.13
N GLY A 50 -25.94 3.18 -1.12
CA GLY A 50 -25.34 4.16 -2.03
C GLY A 50 -23.81 4.16 -2.09
N ASP A 51 -23.14 3.36 -1.26
CA ASP A 51 -21.70 3.13 -1.40
C ASP A 51 -21.43 2.13 -2.54
N LEU A 52 -20.35 2.40 -3.30
CA LEU A 52 -19.85 1.54 -4.37
C LEU A 52 -19.08 0.38 -3.74
N LEU A 53 -19.49 -0.86 -4.02
CA LEU A 53 -18.78 -2.06 -3.64
C LEU A 53 -17.81 -2.47 -4.77
N VAL A 54 -16.54 -2.62 -4.42
CA VAL A 54 -15.48 -3.13 -5.30
C VAL A 54 -14.82 -4.30 -4.61
N VAL A 55 -14.71 -5.44 -5.28
CA VAL A 55 -13.99 -6.60 -4.75
C VAL A 55 -12.66 -6.70 -5.48
N SER A 56 -11.56 -6.76 -4.72
CA SER A 56 -10.21 -6.93 -5.25
C SER A 56 -9.46 -7.91 -4.36
N GLU A 57 -8.82 -8.93 -4.93
CA GLU A 57 -8.02 -9.92 -4.18
C GLU A 57 -8.77 -10.50 -2.96
N ASP A 58 -10.06 -10.81 -3.13
CA ASP A 58 -10.98 -11.32 -2.09
C ASP A 58 -11.23 -10.36 -0.91
N VAL A 59 -10.85 -9.09 -1.04
CA VAL A 59 -11.15 -8.04 -0.06
C VAL A 59 -12.30 -7.18 -0.59
N PRO A 60 -13.42 -7.08 0.16
CA PRO A 60 -14.53 -6.22 -0.24
C PRO A 60 -14.26 -4.78 0.22
N ILE A 61 -14.24 -3.86 -0.74
CA ILE A 61 -13.92 -2.44 -0.55
C ILE A 61 -15.17 -1.61 -0.80
N VAL A 62 -15.48 -0.69 0.12
CA VAL A 62 -16.58 0.26 -0.02
C VAL A 62 -16.05 1.67 -0.22
N ILE A 63 -16.59 2.37 -1.21
CA ILE A 63 -16.18 3.73 -1.55
C ILE A 63 -17.44 4.55 -1.71
N ASN A 64 -17.45 5.75 -1.13
CA ASN A 64 -18.56 6.65 -1.36
C ASN A 64 -18.53 7.21 -2.80
N ALA A 65 -19.69 7.35 -3.43
CA ALA A 65 -19.82 7.84 -4.81
C ALA A 65 -19.11 9.20 -5.04
N TRP A 66 -19.08 10.08 -4.03
CA TRP A 66 -18.40 11.38 -4.10
C TRP A 66 -16.87 11.26 -4.25
N HIS A 67 -16.25 10.23 -3.65
CA HIS A 67 -14.80 10.01 -3.69
C HIS A 67 -14.36 9.15 -4.88
N ARG A 68 -15.31 8.54 -5.61
CA ARG A 68 -15.03 7.62 -6.70
C ARG A 68 -14.09 8.21 -7.76
N THR A 69 -14.34 9.44 -8.18
CA THR A 69 -13.55 10.11 -9.22
C THR A 69 -12.12 10.42 -8.77
N LEU A 70 -11.92 10.66 -7.47
CA LEU A 70 -10.60 10.92 -6.88
C LEU A 70 -9.76 9.66 -6.74
N LEU A 71 -10.41 8.51 -6.53
CA LEU A 71 -9.78 7.20 -6.33
C LEU A 71 -9.70 6.37 -7.61
N GLU A 72 -10.03 6.96 -8.76
CA GLU A 72 -10.07 6.22 -10.01
C GLU A 72 -8.66 5.88 -10.50
N GLY A 73 -8.38 4.58 -10.61
CA GLY A 73 -7.07 4.10 -11.07
C GLY A 73 -6.03 4.03 -9.95
N THR A 74 -6.46 4.17 -8.69
CA THR A 74 -5.58 4.00 -7.54
C THR A 74 -5.19 2.54 -7.34
N LEU A 75 -3.89 2.30 -7.18
CA LEU A 75 -3.31 1.03 -6.74
C LEU A 75 -2.89 1.17 -5.27
N LEU A 76 -3.42 0.31 -4.41
CA LEU A 76 -3.03 0.23 -3.01
C LEU A 76 -2.00 -0.88 -2.83
N ASP A 77 -0.84 -0.49 -2.30
CA ASP A 77 0.25 -1.39 -1.96
C ASP A 77 0.62 -1.28 -0.48
N PHE A 78 1.35 -2.28 0.02
CA PHE A 78 1.81 -2.31 1.40
C PHE A 78 3.32 -2.55 1.43
N VAL A 79 4.05 -1.61 2.03
CA VAL A 79 5.51 -1.68 2.13
C VAL A 79 5.93 -1.70 3.59
N THR A 80 6.88 -2.58 3.89
CA THR A 80 7.55 -2.63 5.18
C THR A 80 8.90 -1.94 5.04
N LEU A 81 9.10 -0.88 5.81
CA LEU A 81 10.35 -0.14 5.86
C LEU A 81 11.40 -0.93 6.67
N ALA A 82 12.67 -0.66 6.40
CA ALA A 82 13.77 -1.27 7.14
C ALA A 82 13.77 -0.91 8.65
N SER A 83 13.10 0.19 9.02
CA SER A 83 12.87 0.59 10.42
C SER A 83 11.87 -0.31 11.16
N GLY A 84 11.21 -1.25 10.46
CA GLY A 84 10.15 -2.09 11.02
C GLY A 84 8.76 -1.46 10.93
N GLU A 85 8.66 -0.19 10.53
CA GLU A 85 7.37 0.45 10.29
C GLU A 85 6.77 -0.06 8.98
N SER A 86 5.51 -0.44 9.04
CA SER A 86 4.77 -0.83 7.84
C SER A 86 3.76 0.25 7.48
N ARG A 87 3.64 0.55 6.19
CA ARG A 87 2.75 1.60 5.71
C ARG A 87 2.06 1.21 4.41
N PHE A 88 0.85 1.69 4.26
CA PHE A 88 0.11 1.62 3.01
C PHE A 88 0.57 2.75 2.07
N VAL A 89 0.75 2.40 0.80
CA VAL A 89 1.18 3.31 -0.27
C VAL A 89 0.10 3.32 -1.35
N TYR A 90 -0.28 4.52 -1.77
CA TYR A 90 -1.30 4.75 -2.79
C TYR A 90 -0.64 5.30 -4.04
N ASP A 91 -0.66 4.54 -5.14
CA ASP A 91 -0.28 5.06 -6.46
C ASP A 91 -1.55 5.52 -7.17
N ASN A 92 -1.73 6.84 -7.28
CA ASN A 92 -2.89 7.45 -7.91
C ASN A 92 -2.45 8.49 -8.95
N PRO A 93 -2.82 8.34 -10.23
CA PRO A 93 -2.45 9.31 -11.27
C PRO A 93 -3.07 10.70 -11.07
N SER A 94 -4.16 10.80 -10.30
CA SER A 94 -4.84 12.07 -10.00
C SER A 94 -4.16 12.88 -8.89
N ASP A 95 -3.24 12.27 -8.15
CA ASP A 95 -2.57 12.90 -7.02
C ASP A 95 -1.17 13.40 -7.39
N ALA A 96 -0.99 14.71 -7.37
CA ALA A 96 0.31 15.32 -7.65
C ALA A 96 1.32 15.08 -6.53
N SER A 97 0.90 14.58 -5.35
CA SER A 97 1.79 14.29 -4.22
C SER A 97 2.80 13.21 -4.56
N CYS A 98 2.38 12.16 -5.28
CA CYS A 98 3.29 11.12 -5.75
C CYS A 98 4.33 11.67 -6.75
N THR A 99 3.97 12.71 -7.50
CA THR A 99 4.89 13.41 -8.43
C THR A 99 5.82 14.40 -7.71
N LYS A 100 5.47 14.89 -6.52
CA LYS A 100 6.20 15.96 -5.83
C LYS A 100 7.44 15.52 -5.04
N LEU A 101 7.68 14.22 -4.86
CA LEU A 101 8.93 13.75 -4.25
C LEU A 101 10.14 13.77 -5.21
N LEU A 102 9.97 14.20 -6.47
CA LEU A 102 11.02 14.13 -7.49
C LEU A 102 11.73 15.45 -7.82
N SER A 103 11.47 16.56 -7.12
CA SER A 103 12.09 17.86 -7.48
C SER A 103 13.13 18.41 -6.50
N GLY A 104 13.65 17.64 -5.54
CA GLY A 104 14.53 18.24 -4.52
C GLY A 104 15.50 17.34 -3.76
N PHE A 105 15.77 16.10 -4.20
CA PHE A 105 16.81 15.28 -3.58
C PHE A 105 17.75 14.69 -4.64
N THR A 106 18.94 15.28 -4.72
CA THR A 106 20.14 14.68 -5.28
C THR A 106 20.48 13.44 -4.44
N GLY A 107 19.97 12.28 -4.83
CA GLY A 107 20.28 11.04 -4.11
C GLY A 107 19.29 9.92 -4.37
N VAL A 108 19.45 9.27 -5.52
CA VAL A 108 19.16 7.84 -5.75
C VAL A 108 17.94 7.27 -4.99
N VAL A 109 16.74 7.40 -5.55
CA VAL A 109 15.77 6.29 -5.52
C VAL A 109 15.13 6.20 -6.90
N ARG A 110 15.62 5.24 -7.69
CA ARG A 110 15.06 4.90 -8.97
C ARG A 110 13.71 4.21 -8.75
N LYS A 111 12.65 4.91 -9.17
CA LYS A 111 11.77 4.44 -10.24
C LYS A 111 10.78 3.32 -9.88
N CYS A 112 9.63 3.70 -9.33
CA CYS A 112 8.38 2.91 -9.44
C CYS A 112 7.27 3.59 -10.27
N CYS A 113 7.60 4.61 -11.09
CA CYS A 113 6.66 5.11 -12.09
C CYS A 113 7.23 4.91 -13.51
N ARG A 114 6.75 3.83 -14.14
CA ARG A 114 6.76 3.47 -15.57
C ARG A 114 8.08 3.66 -16.34
N THR A 115 8.80 2.56 -16.53
CA THR A 115 9.28 2.22 -17.88
C THR A 115 8.79 0.83 -18.24
N ARG A 116 7.93 0.77 -19.27
CA ARG A 116 7.68 -0.44 -20.03
C ARG A 116 8.98 -0.74 -20.81
N ALA A 117 9.79 -1.66 -20.29
CA ALA A 117 10.94 -2.31 -20.95
C ALA A 117 11.20 -3.59 -20.13
N ALA A 118 10.69 -4.74 -20.56
CA ALA A 118 11.38 -5.70 -21.42
C ALA A 118 12.73 -6.18 -20.85
N ALA A 119 12.74 -7.47 -20.48
CA ALA A 119 13.85 -8.41 -20.45
C ALA A 119 14.84 -8.44 -19.27
N ALA A 120 15.18 -9.70 -18.94
CA ALA A 120 16.38 -10.24 -18.29
C ALA A 120 16.47 -10.28 -16.75
N GLY A 121 16.09 -11.43 -16.18
CA GLY A 121 17.04 -12.42 -15.61
C GLY A 121 17.72 -12.12 -14.27
N GLY A 122 17.59 -13.08 -13.33
CA GLY A 122 18.48 -13.29 -12.16
C GLY A 122 18.37 -12.21 -11.07
N GLU A 123 18.51 -12.45 -9.78
CA GLU A 123 19.22 -13.52 -9.08
C GLU A 123 18.66 -13.55 -7.64
N TYR A 124 18.27 -14.74 -7.20
CA TYR A 124 18.09 -15.07 -5.79
C TYR A 124 19.46 -15.05 -5.12
N LEU A 125 19.71 -14.18 -4.15
CA LEU A 125 20.88 -14.31 -3.26
C LEU A 125 20.53 -13.98 -1.81
N LEU A 126 20.25 -15.08 -1.11
CA LEU A 126 20.48 -15.39 0.30
C LEU A 126 21.35 -14.35 1.05
N ARG A 127 20.76 -13.70 2.06
CA ARG A 127 21.53 -13.12 3.16
C ARG A 127 22.02 -14.23 4.08
N ARG A 128 23.30 -14.60 3.94
CA ARG A 128 24.08 -15.18 5.04
C ARG A 128 24.12 -14.16 6.16
N ARG A 129 23.59 -14.52 7.33
CA ARG A 129 23.96 -13.91 8.61
C ARG A 129 25.10 -14.73 9.17
N GLU A 130 26.32 -14.24 8.95
CA GLU A 130 27.39 -14.43 9.91
C GLU A 130 27.15 -13.43 11.07
N ASP A 131 27.78 -13.69 12.21
CA ASP A 131 27.68 -12.95 13.49
C ASP A 131 26.59 -13.41 14.48
N LEU A 132 26.78 -14.63 15.00
CA LEU A 132 26.62 -14.89 16.45
C LEU A 132 27.79 -15.77 16.92
N LEU A 133 29.00 -15.20 16.89
CA LEU A 133 30.07 -15.60 17.80
C LEU A 133 29.76 -15.05 19.20
N SER A 134 30.09 -15.86 20.20
CA SER A 134 30.21 -15.50 21.62
C SER A 134 29.00 -15.74 22.52
N ALA A 135 28.83 -17.00 22.95
CA ALA A 135 28.47 -17.31 24.33
C ALA A 135 28.98 -18.72 24.70
N ALA A 136 29.64 -18.81 25.86
CA ALA A 136 29.89 -20.02 26.63
C ALA A 136 31.00 -20.97 26.14
N GLN A 137 32.23 -20.47 26.23
CA GLN A 137 33.30 -21.17 26.93
C GLN A 137 32.77 -21.62 28.30
N ILE A 138 32.83 -22.92 28.65
CA ILE A 138 33.06 -23.51 30.00
C ILE A 138 32.89 -25.04 29.91
N ARG A 139 34.02 -25.72 30.18
CA ARG A 139 34.23 -27.10 30.67
C ARG A 139 34.30 -28.27 29.71
#